data_AF-A0A9K3L2X5-F1
#
_entry.id   AF-A0A9K3L2X5-F1
#
_cell.length_a   1.000
_cell.length_b   1.000
_cell.length_c   1.000
_cell.angle_alpha   90.00
_cell.angle_beta   90.00
_cell.angle_gamma   90.00
#
_symmetry.space_group_name_H-M   'P 1'
#
loop_
_entity.id
_entity.type
_entity.pdbx_description
1 polymer ?
#
loop_
_entity_poly.entity_id
_entity_poly.type
_entity_poly.pdbx_seq_one_letter_code
_entity_poly.pdbx_strand_id
1 'polypeptide(L)'
;MVSAGCFKLLAIVLVATIMSVSADISKFTGEWKILEAYDSVDSTIPRELPTSVGHSLVFKVTLSDNNPSDTLNLGCKVGNSLRTSVKITAEQDDSASVEVGPIMSTMMMPPEDQYEFEMYLNGALPKMTTMTLGNDGQELLMTGEAKVVLQLIDTSVV
;
A
#
# COMPACT_ATOMS: atom_id res chain seq x y z
N MET A 1 -29.87 -50.62 -43.40
CA MET A 1 -29.31 -50.57 -42.03
C MET A 1 -28.50 -49.29 -41.88
N VAL A 2 -28.71 -48.62 -40.75
CA VAL A 2 -28.53 -47.19 -40.40
C VAL A 2 -27.04 -46.77 -40.42
N SER A 3 -26.68 -45.85 -41.33
CA SER A 3 -26.37 -44.40 -41.16
C SER A 3 -25.12 -44.08 -40.32
N ALA A 4 -24.11 -43.51 -41.01
CA ALA A 4 -22.83 -43.06 -40.49
C ALA A 4 -22.96 -41.67 -39.81
N GLY A 5 -22.71 -41.63 -38.50
CA GLY A 5 -22.70 -40.40 -37.71
C GLY A 5 -21.38 -39.64 -37.85
N CYS A 6 -21.42 -38.53 -38.59
CA CYS A 6 -20.34 -37.56 -38.74
C CYS A 6 -20.24 -36.70 -37.47
N PHE A 7 -19.24 -36.95 -36.62
CA PHE A 7 -18.93 -36.11 -35.46
C PHE A 7 -18.15 -34.87 -35.91
N LYS A 8 -18.82 -33.71 -35.93
CA LYS A 8 -18.16 -32.42 -36.12
C LYS A 8 -17.49 -31.99 -34.81
N LEU A 9 -16.16 -32.01 -34.77
CA LEU A 9 -15.36 -31.34 -33.74
C LEU A 9 -15.57 -29.83 -33.86
N LEU A 10 -16.17 -29.21 -32.84
CA LEU A 10 -16.25 -27.76 -32.70
C LEU A 10 -15.02 -27.31 -31.90
N ALA A 11 -14.03 -26.71 -32.57
CA ALA A 11 -12.90 -26.08 -31.91
C ALA A 11 -13.32 -24.68 -31.44
N ILE A 12 -13.52 -24.52 -30.13
CA ILE A 12 -13.76 -23.22 -29.50
C ILE A 12 -12.39 -22.55 -29.34
N VAL A 13 -12.12 -21.55 -30.19
CA VAL A 13 -10.95 -20.67 -30.05
C VAL A 13 -11.25 -19.66 -28.94
N LEU A 14 -10.70 -19.89 -27.75
CA LEU A 14 -10.76 -18.94 -26.65
C LEU A 14 -9.71 -17.84 -26.88
N VAL A 15 -10.13 -16.72 -27.47
CA VAL A 15 -9.29 -15.52 -27.57
C VAL A 15 -9.30 -14.83 -26.22
N ALA A 16 -8.25 -15.05 -25.42
CA ALA A 16 -8.01 -14.27 -24.21
C ALA A 16 -7.58 -12.86 -24.61
N THR A 17 -8.53 -11.94 -24.74
CA THR A 17 -8.24 -10.50 -24.79
C THR A 17 -7.69 -10.08 -23.44
N ILE A 18 -6.38 -9.87 -23.37
CA ILE A 18 -5.72 -9.22 -22.24
C ILE A 18 -6.13 -7.75 -22.33
N MET A 19 -7.21 -7.36 -21.63
CA MET A 19 -7.54 -5.95 -21.48
C MET A 19 -6.47 -5.33 -20.58
N SER A 20 -5.64 -4.46 -21.17
CA SER A 20 -4.75 -3.59 -20.39
C SER A 20 -5.62 -2.62 -19.60
N VAL A 21 -5.89 -2.95 -18.35
CA VAL A 21 -6.51 -2.03 -17.40
C VAL A 21 -5.45 -0.96 -17.10
N SER A 22 -5.77 0.31 -17.40
CA SER A 22 -4.97 1.43 -16.92
C SER A 22 -5.07 1.42 -15.40
N ALA A 23 -3.97 1.07 -14.73
CA ALA A 23 -3.85 1.13 -13.29
C ALA A 23 -4.12 2.57 -12.81
N ASP A 24 -5.22 2.79 -12.07
CA ASP A 24 -5.49 4.10 -11.47
C ASP A 24 -4.88 4.12 -10.07
N ILE A 25 -3.56 4.24 -10.03
CA ILE A 25 -2.80 4.27 -8.79
C ILE A 25 -3.04 5.57 -7.99
N SER A 26 -3.71 6.56 -8.59
CA SER A 26 -3.95 7.87 -7.96
C SER A 26 -4.90 7.77 -6.77
N LYS A 27 -5.75 6.75 -6.71
CA LYS A 27 -6.64 6.44 -5.58
C LYS A 27 -5.92 6.19 -4.26
N PHE A 28 -4.65 5.82 -4.28
CA PHE A 28 -3.83 5.63 -3.08
C PHE A 28 -3.14 6.92 -2.61
N THR A 29 -3.22 8.01 -3.38
CA THR A 29 -2.59 9.28 -3.03
C THR A 29 -3.40 10.02 -1.97
N GLY A 30 -2.71 10.79 -1.12
CA GLY A 30 -3.35 11.52 -0.03
C GLY A 30 -2.46 11.67 1.19
N GLU A 31 -3.02 12.27 2.23
CA GLU A 31 -2.43 12.32 3.56
C GLU A 31 -3.16 11.32 4.45
N TRP A 32 -2.43 10.34 4.96
CA TRP A 32 -2.95 9.13 5.59
C TRP A 32 -2.44 9.05 7.03
N LYS A 33 -3.33 9.18 8.01
CA LYS A 33 -2.99 9.08 9.43
C LYS A 33 -2.84 7.62 9.83
N ILE A 34 -1.77 7.26 10.53
CA ILE A 34 -1.64 5.92 11.13
C ILE A 34 -2.66 5.77 12.26
N LEU A 35 -3.53 4.77 12.13
CA LEU A 35 -4.44 4.33 13.19
C LEU A 35 -3.81 3.21 14.01
N GLU A 36 -3.28 2.20 13.32
CA GLU A 36 -2.78 0.98 13.95
C GLU A 36 -1.58 0.43 13.18
N ALA A 37 -0.67 -0.23 13.90
CA ALA A 37 0.51 -0.88 13.36
C ALA A 37 0.71 -2.22 14.08
N TYR A 38 1.08 -3.27 13.36
CA TYR A 38 1.18 -4.62 13.88
C TYR A 38 2.48 -5.27 13.41
N ASP A 39 3.21 -5.91 14.33
CA ASP A 39 4.48 -6.59 14.04
C ASP A 39 4.33 -7.76 13.06
N SER A 40 3.13 -8.35 12.99
CA SER A 40 2.77 -9.37 12.00
C SER A 40 1.34 -9.21 11.50
N VAL A 41 1.05 -9.71 10.29
CA VAL A 41 -0.31 -9.69 9.72
C VAL A 41 -1.33 -10.42 10.59
N ASP A 42 -0.90 -11.52 11.22
CA ASP A 42 -1.71 -12.36 12.11
C ASP A 42 -1.82 -11.82 13.55
N SER A 43 -1.07 -10.77 13.90
CA SER A 43 -1.17 -10.16 15.23
C SER A 43 -2.52 -9.48 15.42
N THR A 44 -3.07 -9.66 16.62
CA THR A 44 -4.31 -9.01 17.08
C THR A 44 -4.03 -7.84 18.03
N ILE A 45 -2.78 -7.61 18.42
CA ILE A 45 -2.39 -6.54 19.34
C ILE A 45 -1.60 -5.50 18.54
N PRO A 46 -2.11 -4.26 18.42
CA PRO A 46 -1.36 -3.20 17.77
C PRO A 46 -0.20 -2.74 18.65
N ARG A 47 0.88 -2.31 18.01
CA ARG A 47 2.01 -1.62 18.65
C ARG A 47 1.55 -0.25 19.15
N GLU A 48 2.10 0.17 20.28
CA GLU A 48 1.87 1.50 20.81
C GLU A 48 2.42 2.56 19.84
N LEU A 49 1.58 3.54 19.49
CA LEU A 49 2.00 4.68 18.70
C LEU A 49 2.76 5.67 19.62
N PRO A 50 3.82 6.33 19.13
CA PRO A 50 4.57 7.31 19.92
C PRO A 50 3.66 8.44 20.36
N THR A 51 3.73 8.78 21.65
CA THR A 51 2.84 9.78 22.28
C THR A 51 3.48 11.16 22.26
N SER A 52 4.81 11.22 22.20
CA SER A 52 5.60 12.46 22.21
C SER A 52 5.39 13.36 20.98
N VAL A 53 4.79 12.84 19.91
CA VAL A 53 4.45 13.57 18.66
C VAL A 53 3.05 14.19 18.64
N GLY A 54 2.27 14.11 19.73
CA GLY A 54 0.93 14.72 19.76
C GLY A 54 -0.09 14.03 18.83
N HIS A 55 -0.04 12.69 18.79
CA HIS A 55 -1.04 11.80 18.14
C HIS A 55 -1.19 11.89 16.61
N SER A 56 -0.34 12.63 15.89
CA SER A 56 -0.49 12.80 14.44
C SER A 56 0.72 12.26 13.67
N LEU A 57 0.78 10.93 13.51
CA LEU A 57 1.66 10.30 12.53
C LEU A 57 0.96 10.24 11.18
N VAL A 58 1.50 10.95 10.20
CA VAL A 58 0.90 11.10 8.87
C VAL A 58 1.86 10.60 7.80
N PHE A 59 1.35 9.78 6.90
CA PHE A 59 1.97 9.37 5.65
C PHE A 59 1.45 10.28 4.54
N LYS A 60 2.36 10.92 3.82
CA LYS A 60 2.04 11.64 2.59
C LYS A 60 2.38 10.74 1.42
N VAL A 61 1.36 10.35 0.66
CA VAL A 61 1.48 9.49 -0.52
C VAL A 61 1.18 10.34 -1.76
N THR A 62 2.14 10.46 -2.66
CA THR A 62 2.00 11.22 -3.92
C THR A 62 2.43 10.37 -5.11
N LEU A 63 2.03 10.75 -6.32
CA LEU A 63 2.62 10.18 -7.53
C LEU A 63 4.12 10.52 -7.60
N SER A 64 4.90 9.64 -8.22
CA SER A 64 6.30 9.90 -8.54
C SER A 64 6.43 10.78 -9.78
N ASP A 65 7.24 11.84 -9.71
CA ASP A 65 7.53 12.68 -10.89
C ASP A 65 8.31 11.92 -11.97
N ASN A 66 9.08 10.90 -11.59
CA ASN A 66 9.94 10.14 -12.51
C ASN A 66 9.17 9.04 -13.26
N ASN A 67 8.17 8.44 -12.61
CA ASN A 67 7.35 7.38 -13.18
C ASN A 67 5.93 7.43 -12.59
N PRO A 68 5.09 8.38 -13.02
CA PRO A 68 3.79 8.62 -12.41
C PRO A 68 2.76 7.53 -12.73
N SER A 69 3.07 6.57 -13.60
CA SER A 69 2.12 5.52 -14.00
C SER A 69 2.06 4.31 -13.06
N ASP A 70 3.14 4.03 -12.32
CA ASP A 70 3.21 2.83 -11.47
C ASP A 70 3.93 3.07 -10.13
N THR A 71 4.44 4.28 -9.87
CA THR A 71 5.27 4.54 -8.70
C THR A 71 4.70 5.68 -7.86
N LEU A 72 4.57 5.42 -6.56
CA LEU A 72 4.19 6.37 -5.53
C LEU A 72 5.40 6.76 -4.69
N ASN A 73 5.45 8.00 -4.23
CA ASN A 73 6.35 8.44 -3.17
C ASN A 73 5.60 8.39 -1.84
N LEU A 74 6.19 7.75 -0.84
CA LEU A 74 5.68 7.71 0.52
C LEU A 74 6.65 8.48 1.44
N GLY A 75 6.13 9.50 2.10
CA GLY A 75 6.87 10.27 3.11
C GLY A 75 6.17 10.23 4.46
N CYS A 76 6.91 10.13 5.56
CA CYS A 76 6.36 10.23 6.92
C CYS A 76 7.30 11.03 7.81
N LYS A 77 6.74 11.74 8.79
CA LYS A 77 7.51 12.32 9.90
C LYS A 77 7.08 11.66 11.21
N VAL A 78 8.01 10.95 11.84
CA VAL A 78 7.85 10.44 13.21
C VAL A 78 8.64 11.37 14.12
N GLY A 79 9.95 11.13 14.30
CA GLY A 79 10.91 12.15 14.76
C GLY A 79 11.78 12.67 13.61
N ASN A 80 12.30 11.74 12.82
CA ASN A 80 12.96 11.92 11.56
C ASN A 80 11.97 11.94 10.39
N SER A 81 12.41 12.52 9.28
CA SER A 81 11.69 12.40 8.02
C SER A 81 12.10 11.10 7.33
N LEU A 82 11.14 10.20 7.16
CA LEU A 82 11.25 8.97 6.40
C LEU A 82 10.72 9.19 4.98
N ARG A 83 11.42 8.66 3.97
CA ARG A 83 11.00 8.68 2.57
C ARG A 83 11.29 7.33 1.91
N THR A 84 10.35 6.85 1.12
CA THR A 84 10.54 5.66 0.27
C THR A 84 9.67 5.77 -1.00
N SER A 85 9.90 4.88 -1.95
CA SER A 85 9.05 4.69 -3.13
C SER A 85 8.23 3.42 -2.97
N VAL A 86 7.02 3.40 -3.53
CA VAL A 86 6.17 2.21 -3.62
C VAL A 86 5.86 1.98 -5.08
N LYS A 87 6.28 0.84 -5.62
CA LYS A 87 6.01 0.44 -7.00
C LYS A 87 4.82 -0.50 -7.04
N ILE A 88 3.80 -0.16 -7.83
CA ILE A 88 2.65 -1.01 -8.09
C ILE A 88 3.03 -2.04 -9.16
N THR A 89 2.88 -3.33 -8.83
CA THR A 89 3.24 -4.45 -9.71
C THR A 89 2.03 -5.13 -10.34
N ALA A 90 0.89 -5.06 -9.66
CA ALA A 90 -0.41 -5.49 -10.17
C ALA A 90 -1.51 -4.70 -9.44
N GLU A 91 -2.63 -4.45 -10.12
CA GLU A 91 -3.79 -3.76 -9.55
C GLU A 91 -5.06 -4.57 -9.84
N GLN A 92 -5.94 -4.64 -8.84
CA GLN A 92 -7.25 -5.25 -8.92
C GLN A 92 -8.24 -4.46 -8.06
N ASP A 93 -9.17 -3.75 -8.71
CA ASP A 93 -10.25 -2.98 -8.06
C ASP A 93 -9.71 -2.05 -6.96
N ASP A 94 -9.92 -2.35 -5.68
CA ASP A 94 -9.45 -1.53 -4.54
C ASP A 94 -8.11 -2.00 -3.96
N SER A 95 -7.48 -3.02 -4.54
CA SER A 95 -6.25 -3.63 -4.06
C SER A 95 -5.11 -3.54 -5.09
N ALA A 96 -3.89 -3.48 -4.61
CA ALA A 96 -2.68 -3.47 -5.41
C ALA A 96 -1.59 -4.32 -4.77
N SER A 97 -0.89 -5.11 -5.59
CA SER A 97 0.39 -5.73 -5.20
C SER A 97 1.51 -4.71 -5.36
N VAL A 98 2.36 -4.58 -4.34
CA VAL A 98 3.36 -3.52 -4.27
C VAL A 98 4.75 -4.04 -3.92
N GLU A 99 5.76 -3.28 -4.35
CA GLU A 99 7.15 -3.43 -3.93
C GLU A 99 7.61 -2.10 -3.32
N VAL A 100 7.96 -2.13 -2.03
CA VAL A 100 8.41 -0.94 -1.30
C VAL A 100 9.94 -0.84 -1.37
N GLY A 101 10.42 0.31 -1.79
CA GLY A 101 11.83 0.61 -1.93
C GLY A 101 12.56 0.82 -0.58
N PRO A 102 13.88 1.02 -0.64
CA PRO A 102 14.67 1.32 0.56
C PRO A 102 14.21 2.63 1.20
N ILE A 103 14.24 2.68 2.54
CA ILE A 103 13.85 3.86 3.29
C ILE A 103 15.05 4.76 3.53
N MET A 104 14.87 6.04 3.26
CA MET A 104 15.79 7.11 3.61
C MET A 104 15.27 7.85 4.85
N SER A 105 16.14 8.07 5.83
CA SER A 105 15.85 8.81 7.08
C SER A 105 16.85 9.95 7.29
N THR A 106 16.43 11.01 7.99
CA THR A 106 17.31 12.14 8.37
C THR A 106 18.31 11.82 9.48
N MET A 107 18.28 10.62 10.08
CA MET A 107 19.25 10.10 11.05
C MET A 107 19.58 11.01 12.26
N MET A 108 18.62 11.82 12.70
CA MET A 108 18.71 12.52 14.00
C MET A 108 18.34 11.56 15.13
N MET A 109 18.64 11.95 16.37
CA MET A 109 18.23 11.23 17.58
C MET A 109 16.92 11.84 18.13
N PRO A 110 15.74 11.26 17.82
CA PRO A 110 14.48 11.70 18.39
C PRO A 110 14.27 11.11 19.80
N PRO A 111 13.19 11.47 20.50
CA PRO A 111 12.71 10.75 21.68
C PRO A 111 12.65 9.22 21.45
N GLU A 112 12.84 8.46 22.52
CA GLU A 112 12.96 6.99 22.47
C GLU A 112 11.75 6.31 21.80
N ASP A 113 10.53 6.70 22.17
CA ASP A 113 9.29 6.15 21.60
C ASP A 113 9.19 6.39 20.08
N GLN A 114 9.63 7.56 19.61
CA GLN A 114 9.71 7.87 18.18
C GLN A 114 10.79 7.06 17.48
N TYR A 115 11.96 6.91 18.10
CA TYR A 115 13.07 6.13 17.55
C TYR A 115 12.68 4.66 17.38
N GLU A 116 12.07 4.05 18.39
CA GLU A 116 11.60 2.66 18.33
C GLU A 116 10.55 2.46 17.24
N PHE A 117 9.61 3.41 17.11
CA PHE A 117 8.59 3.35 16.07
C PHE A 117 9.19 3.56 14.66
N GLU A 118 10.20 4.41 14.51
CA GLU A 118 10.95 4.54 13.25
C GLU A 118 11.70 3.26 12.89
N MET A 119 12.33 2.60 13.85
CA MET A 119 13.01 1.32 13.61
C MET A 119 12.00 0.25 13.19
N TYR A 120 10.81 0.24 13.80
CA TYR A 120 9.71 -0.59 13.35
C TYR A 120 9.33 -0.30 11.89
N LEU A 121 9.06 0.96 11.53
CA LEU A 121 8.70 1.32 10.15
C LEU A 121 9.80 0.95 9.15
N ASN A 122 11.07 1.16 9.51
CA ASN A 122 12.23 0.78 8.70
C ASN A 122 12.29 -0.73 8.43
N GLY A 123 11.88 -1.56 9.40
CA GLY A 123 11.81 -3.00 9.25
C GLY A 123 10.54 -3.48 8.53
N ALA A 124 9.41 -2.84 8.78
CA ALA A 124 8.08 -3.29 8.35
C ALA A 124 7.72 -2.85 6.93
N LEU A 125 7.93 -1.58 6.58
CA LEU A 125 7.49 -1.02 5.30
C LEU A 125 8.13 -1.71 4.08
N PRO A 126 9.45 -2.01 4.04
CA PRO A 126 10.05 -2.73 2.91
C PRO A 126 9.49 -4.14 2.69
N LYS A 127 8.80 -4.68 3.68
CA LYS A 127 8.19 -6.01 3.65
C LYS A 127 6.70 -6.00 3.31
N MET A 128 6.13 -4.83 3.01
CA MET A 128 4.75 -4.71 2.56
C MET A 128 4.65 -5.17 1.11
N THR A 129 3.67 -6.01 0.83
CA THR A 129 3.43 -6.61 -0.48
C THR A 129 2.09 -6.21 -1.07
N THR A 130 1.20 -5.63 -0.27
CA THR A 130 -0.12 -5.17 -0.74
C THR A 130 -0.53 -3.83 -0.15
N MET A 131 -1.34 -3.09 -0.91
CA MET A 131 -2.10 -1.92 -0.50
C MET A 131 -3.56 -2.15 -0.85
N THR A 132 -4.48 -1.98 0.09
CA THR A 132 -5.92 -2.16 -0.14
C THR A 132 -6.68 -0.98 0.42
N LEU A 133 -7.57 -0.40 -0.37
CA LEU A 133 -8.52 0.60 0.10
C LEU A 133 -9.72 -0.11 0.76
N GLY A 134 -10.11 0.41 1.92
CA GLY A 134 -11.29 -0.01 2.66
C GLY A 134 -12.18 1.18 2.98
N ASN A 135 -13.38 0.90 3.52
CA ASN A 135 -14.33 1.92 3.97
C ASN A 135 -14.57 3.02 2.93
N ASP A 136 -14.93 2.63 1.70
CA ASP A 136 -15.18 3.55 0.58
C ASP A 136 -13.99 4.50 0.28
N GLY A 137 -12.77 4.00 0.42
CA GLY A 137 -11.53 4.77 0.18
C GLY A 137 -11.06 5.62 1.36
N GLN A 138 -11.72 5.53 2.52
CA GLN A 138 -11.33 6.27 3.73
C GLN A 138 -10.26 5.56 4.56
N GLU A 139 -10.03 4.26 4.31
CA GLU A 139 -9.01 3.47 4.97
C GLU A 139 -8.03 2.92 3.94
N LEU A 140 -6.73 2.97 4.27
CA LEU A 140 -5.68 2.34 3.50
C LEU A 140 -4.98 1.29 4.38
N LEU A 141 -5.10 0.05 3.97
CA LEU A 141 -4.49 -1.10 4.61
C LEU A 141 -3.24 -1.52 3.83
N MET A 142 -2.07 -1.43 4.48
CA MET A 142 -0.82 -1.98 3.96
C MET A 142 -0.51 -3.30 4.65
N THR A 143 -0.31 -4.39 3.90
CA THR A 143 0.05 -5.70 4.47
C THR A 143 1.20 -6.37 3.74
N GLY A 144 1.91 -7.22 4.48
CA GLY A 144 2.94 -8.14 4.01
C GLY A 144 3.37 -9.02 5.19
N GLU A 145 4.64 -8.96 5.58
CA GLU A 145 5.04 -9.58 6.86
C GLU A 145 4.46 -8.85 8.08
N ALA A 146 4.21 -7.54 7.96
CA ALA A 146 3.59 -6.69 8.97
C ALA A 146 2.27 -6.10 8.45
N LYS A 147 1.55 -5.36 9.29
CA LYS A 147 0.28 -4.70 8.91
C LYS A 147 0.23 -3.28 9.45
N VAL A 148 -0.19 -2.33 8.61
CA VAL A 148 -0.40 -0.93 8.99
C VAL A 148 -1.76 -0.48 8.47
N VAL A 149 -2.58 0.06 9.36
CA VAL A 149 -3.91 0.60 9.06
C VAL A 149 -3.83 2.12 9.10
N LEU A 150 -4.26 2.75 8.01
CA LEU A 150 -4.20 4.19 7.81
C LEU A 150 -5.59 4.75 7.52
N GLN A 151 -5.86 5.96 7.98
CA GLN A 151 -7.09 6.69 7.70
C GLN A 151 -6.81 7.93 6.87
N LEU A 152 -7.59 8.16 5.82
CA LEU A 152 -7.50 9.35 5.00
C LEU A 152 -7.80 10.59 5.86
N ILE A 153 -6.92 11.58 5.81
CA ILE A 153 -7.16 12.89 6.37
C ILE A 153 -7.93 13.68 5.32
N ASP A 154 -9.24 13.80 5.51
CA ASP A 154 -10.07 14.58 4.61
C ASP A 154 -9.64 16.06 4.66
N THR A 155 -8.99 16.54 3.61
CA THR A 155 -8.60 17.94 3.46
C THR A 155 -9.74 18.83 2.95
N SER A 156 -10.96 18.32 2.82
CA SER A 156 -12.13 19.04 2.26
C SER A 156 -12.70 20.15 3.16
N VAL A 157 -11.95 20.63 4.15
CA VAL A 157 -12.34 21.78 4.98
C VAL A 157 -11.27 22.88 4.89
N VAL A 158 -11.23 23.57 3.75
CA VAL A 158 -10.71 24.95 3.64
C VAL A 158 -11.65 25.76 2.76
#